data_AF-A0A7S1SG67-F1
#
_entry.id   AF-A0A7S1SG67-F1
#
_cell.length_a   1.000
_cell.length_b   1.000
_cell.length_c   1.000
_cell.angle_alpha   90.00
_cell.angle_beta   90.00
_cell.angle_gamma   90.00
#
_symmetry.space_group_name_H-M   'P 1'
#
loop_
_entity.id
_entity.type
_entity.pdbx_description
1 polymer ?
#
loop_
_entity_poly.entity_id
_entity_poly.type
_entity_poly.pdbx_seq_one_letter_code
_entity_poly.pdbx_strand_id
1 'polypeptide(L)'
;DFQRPLTVCLGECRSDVVTIPMKVSIACDAHESQVSGSGLTKGKALIYVDVLIQCYDTSGVVRTSGGDNVTVVLRSGNAFEQHLVAQDRTDGTYLARFIRPNAAYDLDLVINGQTHDKGPYFVSPDKLPSVRAGEVQGVQHVVVPQTGPSAALARQRAQSAREAYTAMGRRGGTPELPEGSPARQEYNKYIDRLQGLKASGKYETASGGEAPNSRGHEEDIDQGAFGFGELDTGNAGDL
;
A
#
# COMPACT_ATOMS: atom_id res chain seq x y z
N ASP A 1 32.08 -7.40 8.22
CA ASP A 1 32.42 -6.74 6.94
C ASP A 1 33.90 -6.90 6.60
N PHE A 2 34.21 -7.75 5.62
CA PHE A 2 35.55 -7.85 5.04
C PHE A 2 35.54 -7.11 3.69
N GLN A 3 36.24 -5.99 3.60
CA GLN A 3 36.53 -5.35 2.32
C GLN A 3 37.79 -5.99 1.75
N ARG A 4 37.64 -6.89 0.78
CA ARG A 4 38.76 -7.35 -0.04
C ARG A 4 38.55 -6.83 -1.46
N PRO A 5 39.48 -6.02 -2.01
CA PRO A 5 39.36 -5.57 -3.39
C PRO A 5 39.56 -6.76 -4.34
N LEU A 6 38.65 -6.93 -5.29
CA LEU A 6 38.82 -7.83 -6.43
C LEU A 6 39.52 -7.06 -7.54
N THR A 7 40.71 -7.49 -7.92
CA THR A 7 41.45 -6.92 -9.05
C THR A 7 41.05 -7.66 -10.33
N VAL A 8 40.36 -7.00 -11.24
CA VAL A 8 40.04 -7.54 -12.57
C VAL A 8 41.01 -6.93 -13.57
N CYS A 9 41.88 -7.75 -14.16
CA CYS A 9 42.77 -7.31 -15.23
C CYS A 9 42.02 -7.35 -16.57
N LEU A 10 41.68 -6.18 -17.10
CA LEU A 10 41.07 -6.05 -18.42
C LEU A 10 42.15 -5.85 -19.49
N GLY A 11 42.80 -6.94 -19.91
CA GLY A 11 43.61 -6.99 -21.14
C GLY A 11 44.84 -6.07 -21.20
N GLU A 12 45.64 -6.25 -22.25
CA GLU A 12 46.87 -5.51 -22.52
C GLU A 12 46.58 -4.02 -22.71
N CYS A 13 46.77 -3.17 -21.69
CA CYS A 13 47.17 -1.76 -21.82
C CYS A 13 47.18 -1.06 -20.44
N ARG A 14 48.33 -0.45 -20.10
CA ARG A 14 48.51 0.71 -19.20
C ARG A 14 47.65 0.75 -17.92
N SER A 15 48.18 0.19 -16.84
CA SER A 15 48.24 0.70 -15.45
C SER A 15 47.04 1.40 -14.76
N ASP A 16 45.86 1.47 -15.35
CA ASP A 16 44.67 2.00 -14.68
C ASP A 16 43.97 0.86 -13.91
N VAL A 17 44.52 0.56 -12.73
CA VAL A 17 43.90 -0.38 -11.78
C VAL A 17 42.65 0.29 -11.22
N VAL A 18 41.50 0.03 -11.83
CA VAL A 18 40.20 0.43 -11.29
C VAL A 18 39.89 -0.50 -10.11
N THR A 19 40.19 -0.04 -8.90
CA THR A 19 39.76 -0.73 -7.69
C THR A 19 38.29 -0.41 -7.46
N ILE A 20 37.41 -1.35 -7.76
CA ILE A 20 35.99 -1.25 -7.39
C ILE A 20 35.84 -1.86 -6.00
N PRO A 21 35.54 -1.07 -4.95
CA PRO A 21 35.28 -1.65 -3.63
C PRO A 21 33.99 -2.47 -3.68
N MET A 22 34.13 -3.79 -3.72
CA MET A 22 33.00 -4.72 -3.59
C MET A 22 32.78 -5.02 -2.11
N LYS A 23 31.57 -4.76 -1.61
CA LYS A 23 31.18 -5.17 -0.26
C LYS A 23 30.83 -6.65 -0.29
N VAL A 24 31.76 -7.51 0.13
CA VAL A 24 31.46 -8.94 0.33
C VAL A 24 30.76 -9.08 1.66
N SER A 25 29.45 -9.33 1.60
CA SER A 25 28.60 -9.62 2.75
C SER A 25 28.42 -11.13 2.85
N ILE A 26 28.63 -11.70 4.04
CA ILE A 26 28.29 -13.10 4.31
C ILE A 26 26.76 -13.20 4.29
N ALA A 27 26.20 -14.14 3.52
CA ALA A 27 24.75 -14.29 3.39
C ALA A 27 24.10 -14.66 4.74
N CYS A 28 22.85 -14.25 4.94
CA CYS A 28 22.04 -14.71 6.05
C CYS A 28 21.75 -16.21 5.92
N ASP A 29 21.91 -16.96 7.01
CA ASP A 29 21.59 -18.37 7.12
C ASP A 29 20.14 -18.53 7.62
N ALA A 30 19.34 -19.26 6.86
CA ALA A 30 17.92 -19.47 7.19
C ALA A 30 17.72 -20.28 8.47
N HIS A 31 18.64 -21.19 8.81
CA HIS A 31 18.53 -22.13 9.92
C HIS A 31 18.90 -21.47 11.26
N GLU A 32 19.93 -20.62 11.25
CA GLU A 32 20.39 -19.88 12.44
C GLU A 32 19.57 -18.62 12.74
N SER A 33 18.82 -18.13 11.75
CA SER A 33 18.01 -16.93 11.89
C SER A 33 16.94 -17.06 12.99
N GLN A 34 16.56 -15.93 13.60
CA GLN A 34 15.54 -15.89 14.64
C GLN A 34 14.37 -15.02 14.23
N VAL A 35 13.17 -15.47 14.60
CA VAL A 35 11.92 -14.76 14.31
C VAL A 35 11.21 -14.44 15.62
N SER A 36 10.72 -13.22 15.73
CA SER A 36 9.97 -12.73 16.88
C SER A 36 8.87 -11.77 16.43
N GLY A 37 7.94 -11.45 17.33
CA GLY A 37 6.94 -10.40 17.08
C GLY A 37 5.50 -10.83 17.33
N SER A 38 4.61 -9.84 17.28
CA SER A 38 3.18 -10.01 17.50
C SER A 38 2.50 -10.93 16.48
N GLY A 39 3.05 -11.04 15.27
CA GLY A 39 2.52 -11.92 14.23
C GLY A 39 2.70 -13.42 14.52
N LEU A 40 3.56 -13.78 15.48
CA LEU A 40 3.78 -15.17 15.91
C LEU A 40 3.00 -15.56 17.18
N THR A 41 2.35 -14.60 17.83
CA THR A 41 1.60 -14.82 19.07
C THR A 41 0.10 -14.75 18.81
N LYS A 42 -0.68 -15.36 19.72
CA LYS A 42 -2.15 -15.25 19.68
C LYS A 42 -2.58 -13.80 19.85
N GLY A 43 -3.75 -13.48 19.32
CA GLY A 43 -4.39 -12.20 19.58
C GLY A 43 -5.57 -11.93 18.67
N LYS A 44 -6.08 -10.69 18.73
CA LYS A 44 -7.21 -10.23 17.93
C LYS A 44 -6.94 -10.37 16.43
N ALA A 45 -7.91 -10.85 15.69
CA ALA A 45 -7.87 -10.86 14.24
C ALA A 45 -8.13 -9.45 13.67
N LEU A 46 -7.81 -9.27 12.37
CA LEU A 46 -8.08 -8.06 11.59
C LEU A 46 -7.36 -6.80 12.10
N ILE A 47 -6.24 -6.96 12.81
CA ILE A 47 -5.34 -5.89 13.20
C ILE A 47 -3.99 -6.05 12.52
N TYR A 48 -3.27 -4.95 12.35
CA TYR A 48 -1.87 -4.99 11.91
C TYR A 48 -1.00 -5.64 12.96
N VAL A 49 -0.15 -6.57 12.51
CA VAL A 49 0.85 -7.25 13.33
C VAL A 49 2.19 -7.24 12.63
N ASP A 50 3.22 -7.23 13.45
CA ASP A 50 4.62 -7.17 13.04
C ASP A 50 5.32 -8.49 13.34
N VAL A 51 6.18 -8.90 12.41
CA VAL A 51 7.16 -9.98 12.53
C VAL A 51 8.54 -9.41 12.26
N LEU A 52 9.41 -9.55 13.24
CA LEU A 52 10.80 -9.13 13.21
C LEU A 52 11.68 -10.36 13.02
N ILE A 53 12.53 -10.32 11.99
CA ILE A 53 13.50 -11.37 11.68
C ILE A 53 14.89 -10.81 11.98
N GLN A 54 15.61 -11.46 12.89
CA GLN A 54 17.03 -11.21 13.12
C GLN A 54 17.84 -12.24 12.33
N CYS A 55 18.62 -11.75 11.37
CA CYS A 55 19.48 -12.60 10.57
C CYS A 55 20.77 -12.96 11.32
N TYR A 56 21.17 -14.21 11.19
CA TYR A 56 22.44 -14.75 11.66
C TYR A 56 23.19 -15.35 10.47
N ASP A 57 24.51 -15.41 10.55
CA ASP A 57 25.33 -16.14 9.58
C ASP A 57 25.40 -17.64 9.91
N THR A 58 26.07 -18.41 9.05
CA THR A 58 26.29 -19.86 9.21
C THR A 58 27.11 -20.22 10.45
N SER A 59 27.74 -19.23 11.11
CA SER A 59 28.50 -19.42 12.35
C SER A 59 27.69 -19.01 13.59
N GLY A 60 26.41 -18.66 13.42
CA GLY A 60 25.54 -18.19 14.51
C GLY A 60 25.88 -16.79 14.99
N VAL A 61 26.59 -15.98 14.20
CA VAL A 61 26.90 -14.58 14.53
C VAL A 61 25.82 -13.67 13.94
N VAL A 62 25.39 -12.69 14.74
CA VAL A 62 24.40 -11.69 14.33
C VAL A 62 24.92 -10.91 13.13
N ARG A 63 24.10 -10.83 12.09
CA ARG A 63 24.38 -9.99 10.92
C ARG A 63 24.20 -8.52 11.30
N THR A 64 25.15 -7.68 10.90
CA THR A 64 25.12 -6.22 11.11
C THR A 64 24.86 -5.44 9.83
N SER A 65 24.59 -6.14 8.72
CA SER A 65 24.24 -5.56 7.44
C SER A 65 23.07 -6.30 6.82
N GLY A 66 22.21 -5.56 6.13
CA GLY A 66 21.11 -6.10 5.34
C GLY A 66 21.53 -6.57 3.95
N GLY A 67 20.56 -6.62 3.04
CA GLY A 67 20.72 -6.97 1.63
C GLY A 67 20.30 -8.40 1.26
N ASP A 68 19.84 -9.20 2.21
CA ASP A 68 19.30 -10.54 1.96
C ASP A 68 17.82 -10.47 1.52
N ASN A 69 17.38 -11.45 0.75
CA ASN A 69 15.98 -11.54 0.34
C ASN A 69 15.19 -12.34 1.37
N VAL A 70 14.33 -11.65 2.13
CA VAL A 70 13.51 -12.26 3.17
C VAL A 70 12.04 -12.15 2.80
N THR A 71 11.38 -13.30 2.66
CA THR A 71 9.95 -13.41 2.34
C THR A 71 9.23 -14.17 3.45
N VAL A 72 8.10 -13.62 3.90
CA VAL A 72 7.18 -14.28 4.81
C VAL A 72 6.01 -14.84 4.01
N VAL A 73 5.74 -16.13 4.14
CA VAL A 73 4.63 -16.80 3.46
C VAL A 73 3.55 -17.10 4.50
N LEU A 74 2.39 -16.47 4.34
CA LEU A 74 1.23 -16.60 5.21
C LEU A 74 0.19 -17.48 4.55
N ARG A 75 -0.17 -18.61 5.18
CA ARG A 75 -1.19 -19.55 4.68
C ARG A 75 -2.34 -19.65 5.67
N SER A 76 -3.58 -19.43 5.23
CA SER A 76 -4.76 -19.46 6.11
C SER A 76 -5.89 -20.27 5.45
N GLY A 77 -6.30 -21.36 6.08
CA GLY A 77 -7.28 -22.28 5.50
C GLY A 77 -6.79 -22.88 4.16
N ASN A 78 -7.73 -23.36 3.33
CA ASN A 78 -7.38 -24.20 2.17
C ASN A 78 -7.02 -23.42 0.89
N ALA A 79 -7.18 -22.09 0.86
CA ALA A 79 -7.08 -21.33 -0.39
C ALA A 79 -6.44 -19.94 -0.26
N PHE A 80 -6.05 -19.51 0.94
CA PHE A 80 -5.38 -18.22 1.11
C PHE A 80 -3.88 -18.43 1.35
N GLU A 81 -3.08 -17.93 0.43
CA GLU A 81 -1.62 -17.85 0.53
C GLU A 81 -1.18 -16.44 0.14
N GLN A 82 -0.36 -15.81 0.99
CA GLN A 82 0.14 -14.47 0.75
C GLN A 82 1.66 -14.44 0.96
N HIS A 83 2.37 -13.91 -0.04
CA HIS A 83 3.82 -13.72 0.01
C HIS A 83 4.12 -12.25 0.33
N LEU A 84 4.82 -12.03 1.44
CA LEU A 84 5.14 -10.71 1.97
C LEU A 84 6.65 -10.53 1.97
N VAL A 85 7.15 -9.63 1.13
CA VAL A 85 8.57 -9.24 1.17
C VAL A 85 8.81 -8.41 2.42
N ALA A 86 9.74 -8.85 3.27
CA ALA A 86 10.08 -8.13 4.49
C ALA A 86 10.92 -6.88 4.17
N GLN A 87 10.68 -5.80 4.90
CA GLN A 87 11.44 -4.57 4.79
C GLN A 87 12.80 -4.75 5.46
N ASP A 88 13.88 -4.66 4.68
CA ASP A 88 15.24 -4.60 5.18
C ASP A 88 15.51 -3.28 5.92
N ARG A 89 16.06 -3.37 7.14
CA ARG A 89 16.47 -2.22 7.95
C ARG A 89 17.96 -1.91 7.86
N THR A 90 18.69 -2.62 7.01
CA THR A 90 20.13 -2.47 6.71
C THR A 90 21.09 -2.80 7.86
N ASP A 91 20.56 -3.23 9.00
CA ASP A 91 21.28 -3.61 10.23
C ASP A 91 21.31 -5.12 10.46
N GLY A 92 20.87 -5.92 9.47
CA GLY A 92 20.69 -7.37 9.61
C GLY A 92 19.34 -7.76 10.22
N THR A 93 18.42 -6.79 10.39
CA THR A 93 17.03 -7.06 10.76
C THR A 93 16.06 -6.78 9.63
N TYR A 94 14.99 -7.57 9.58
CA TYR A 94 13.92 -7.44 8.58
C TYR A 94 12.56 -7.36 9.27
N LEU A 95 11.68 -6.50 8.78
CA LEU A 95 10.35 -6.29 9.32
C LEU A 95 9.28 -6.65 8.28
N ALA A 96 8.45 -7.64 8.59
CA ALA A 96 7.22 -7.91 7.84
C ALA A 96 6.00 -7.43 8.64
N ARG A 97 5.10 -6.72 7.97
CA ARG A 97 3.84 -6.24 8.56
C ARG A 97 2.67 -6.74 7.73
N PHE A 98 1.67 -7.33 8.39
CA PHE A 98 0.46 -7.82 7.73
C PHE A 98 -0.77 -7.71 8.64
N ILE A 99 -1.95 -7.93 8.07
CA ILE A 99 -3.21 -7.96 8.80
C ILE A 99 -3.46 -9.40 9.26
N ARG A 100 -3.60 -9.62 10.57
CA ARG A 100 -3.85 -10.96 11.11
C ARG A 100 -5.14 -11.56 10.53
N PRO A 101 -5.13 -12.76 9.94
CA PRO A 101 -6.32 -13.45 9.49
C PRO A 101 -7.34 -13.69 10.61
N ASN A 102 -8.60 -13.89 10.24
CA ASN A 102 -9.69 -14.26 11.16
C ASN A 102 -9.74 -15.76 11.49
N ALA A 103 -8.91 -16.57 10.83
CA ALA A 103 -8.75 -17.99 11.04
C ALA A 103 -7.33 -18.32 11.49
N ALA A 104 -7.10 -19.56 11.93
CA ALA A 104 -5.76 -20.05 12.18
C ALA A 104 -4.93 -20.02 10.89
N TYR A 105 -3.64 -19.71 11.01
CA TYR A 105 -2.73 -19.59 9.89
C TYR A 105 -1.36 -20.20 10.21
N ASP A 106 -0.71 -20.67 9.15
CA ASP A 106 0.69 -21.03 9.13
C ASP A 106 1.51 -19.85 8.61
N LEU A 107 2.62 -19.57 9.28
CA LEU A 107 3.58 -18.58 8.84
C LEU A 107 4.91 -19.28 8.57
N ASP A 108 5.35 -19.26 7.32
CA ASP A 108 6.68 -19.69 6.92
C ASP A 108 7.58 -18.48 6.67
N LEU A 109 8.88 -18.71 6.84
CA LEU A 109 9.90 -17.76 6.49
C LEU A 109 10.82 -18.37 5.45
N VAL A 110 11.08 -17.61 4.39
CA VAL A 110 12.01 -17.97 3.31
C VAL A 110 13.08 -16.90 3.23
N ILE A 111 14.34 -17.28 3.50
CA ILE A 111 15.52 -16.42 3.45
C ILE A 111 16.40 -16.90 2.30
N ASN A 112 16.69 -16.04 1.34
CA ASN A 112 17.54 -16.34 0.18
C ASN A 112 17.11 -17.63 -0.58
N GLY A 113 15.79 -17.91 -0.60
CA GLY A 113 15.21 -19.10 -1.22
C GLY A 113 15.22 -20.36 -0.35
N GLN A 114 15.74 -20.30 0.88
CA GLN A 114 15.74 -21.39 1.85
C GLN A 114 14.66 -21.18 2.92
N THR A 115 13.92 -22.24 3.22
CA THR A 115 12.90 -22.23 4.29
C THR A 115 13.56 -22.29 5.66
N HIS A 116 13.01 -21.55 6.61
CA HIS A 116 13.44 -21.53 8.01
C HIS A 116 13.04 -22.81 8.75
N ASP A 117 13.95 -23.41 9.49
CA ASP A 117 13.74 -24.72 10.16
C ASP A 117 12.68 -24.73 11.25
N LYS A 118 12.44 -23.58 11.89
CA LYS A 118 11.48 -23.50 13.00
C LYS A 118 10.06 -23.21 12.49
N GLY A 119 9.90 -22.98 11.18
CA GLY A 119 8.61 -22.88 10.51
C GLY A 119 8.08 -24.25 10.06
N PRO A 120 6.77 -24.36 9.75
CA PRO A 120 5.76 -23.31 9.84
C PRO A 120 5.39 -22.97 11.29
N TYR A 121 5.23 -21.68 11.57
CA TYR A 121 4.69 -21.20 12.83
C TYR A 121 3.16 -21.21 12.78
N PHE A 122 2.53 -22.12 13.52
CA PHE A 122 1.08 -22.19 13.62
C PHE A 122 0.54 -21.17 14.62
N VAL A 123 -0.32 -20.26 14.17
CA VAL A 123 -0.93 -19.23 15.01
C VAL A 123 -2.45 -19.31 14.92
N SER A 124 -3.09 -19.42 16.08
CA SER A 124 -4.54 -19.38 16.20
C SER A 124 -4.97 -18.01 16.75
N PRO A 125 -5.86 -17.28 16.06
CA PRO A 125 -6.39 -16.03 16.59
C PRO A 125 -7.20 -16.30 17.87
N ASP A 126 -7.22 -15.32 18.77
CA ASP A 126 -8.14 -15.39 19.90
C ASP A 126 -9.57 -15.43 19.37
N LYS A 127 -10.46 -16.13 20.09
CA LYS A 127 -11.89 -16.13 19.78
C LYS A 127 -12.31 -14.68 19.55
N LEU A 128 -12.79 -14.39 18.34
CA LEU A 128 -13.40 -13.11 18.04
C LEU A 128 -14.45 -12.84 19.13
N PRO A 129 -14.57 -11.62 19.65
CA PRO A 129 -15.71 -11.28 20.47
C PRO A 129 -16.94 -11.59 19.62
N SER A 130 -17.79 -12.51 20.10
CA SER A 130 -19.05 -12.83 19.45
C SER A 130 -19.90 -11.56 19.51
N VAL A 131 -19.88 -10.78 18.43
CA VAL A 131 -20.79 -9.63 18.30
C VAL A 131 -22.18 -10.26 18.20
N ARG A 132 -23.00 -10.05 19.24
CA ARG A 132 -24.41 -10.45 19.20
C ARG A 132 -25.03 -9.68 18.04
N ALA A 133 -25.69 -10.40 17.13
CA ALA A 133 -26.47 -9.79 16.06
C ALA A 133 -27.53 -8.89 16.71
N GLY A 134 -27.28 -7.59 16.78
CA GLY A 134 -28.20 -6.61 17.39
C GLY A 134 -27.56 -5.39 18.06
N GLU A 135 -26.28 -5.42 18.43
CA GLU A 135 -25.65 -4.29 19.14
C GLU A 135 -24.69 -3.52 18.23
N VAL A 136 -25.27 -2.81 17.24
CA VAL A 136 -24.57 -1.76 16.49
C VAL A 136 -24.80 -0.45 17.24
N GLN A 137 -24.11 -0.26 18.37
CA GLN A 137 -23.90 1.07 18.92
C GLN A 137 -22.40 1.37 18.88
N GLY A 138 -22.02 2.29 17.99
CA GLY A 138 -20.69 2.90 18.01
C GLY A 138 -19.58 2.12 17.31
N VAL A 139 -19.82 1.59 16.10
CA VAL A 139 -18.70 1.46 15.16
C VAL A 139 -18.30 2.88 14.77
N GLN A 140 -17.43 3.51 15.56
CA GLN A 140 -16.62 4.58 15.01
C GLN A 140 -15.89 3.95 13.84
N HIS A 141 -16.28 4.33 12.62
CA HIS A 141 -15.39 4.24 11.48
C HIS A 141 -14.08 4.88 11.93
N VAL A 142 -13.11 4.06 12.31
CA VAL A 142 -11.73 4.52 12.44
C VAL A 142 -11.32 4.83 11.01
N VAL A 143 -11.58 6.07 10.59
CA VAL A 143 -10.93 6.70 9.46
C VAL A 143 -9.47 6.63 9.81
N VAL A 144 -8.78 5.60 9.32
CA VAL A 144 -7.34 5.47 9.46
C VAL A 144 -6.75 6.75 8.87
N PRO A 145 -6.17 7.66 9.67
CA PRO A 145 -5.45 8.77 9.08
C PRO A 145 -4.23 8.14 8.41
N GLN A 146 -4.24 8.08 7.08
CA GLN A 146 -3.02 7.81 6.34
C GLN A 146 -2.08 8.99 6.54
N THR A 147 -1.39 9.03 7.67
CA THR A 147 -0.28 9.94 7.95
C THR A 147 1.01 9.15 7.88
N GLY A 148 1.26 8.54 6.72
CA GLY A 148 2.62 8.18 6.31
C GLY A 148 3.19 9.30 5.43
N PRO A 149 4.53 9.38 5.26
CA PRO A 149 5.18 10.38 4.40
C PRO A 149 4.66 10.37 2.94
N SER A 150 4.05 9.26 2.50
CA SER A 150 3.35 9.13 1.22
C SER A 150 2.13 10.04 1.07
N ALA A 151 1.34 10.25 2.13
CA ALA A 151 0.10 11.03 2.05
C ALA A 151 0.36 12.55 2.00
N ALA A 152 1.39 13.03 2.69
CA ALA A 152 1.83 14.41 2.60
C ALA A 152 2.36 14.73 1.19
N LEU A 153 3.17 13.83 0.61
CA LEU A 153 3.63 13.95 -0.77
C LEU A 153 2.49 13.86 -1.78
N ALA A 154 1.50 12.99 -1.55
CA ALA A 154 0.30 12.90 -2.39
C ALA A 154 -0.53 14.20 -2.33
N ARG A 155 -0.69 14.81 -1.14
CA ARG A 155 -1.35 16.12 -0.98
C ARG A 155 -0.60 17.23 -1.69
N GLN A 156 0.72 17.26 -1.58
CA GLN A 156 1.57 18.23 -2.28
C GLN A 156 1.45 18.08 -3.80
N ARG A 157 1.49 16.84 -4.32
CA ARG A 157 1.30 16.56 -5.76
C ARG A 157 -0.10 16.93 -6.25
N ALA A 158 -1.13 16.67 -5.46
CA ALA A 158 -2.50 17.04 -5.79
C ALA A 158 -2.71 18.57 -5.79
N GLN A 159 -2.11 19.30 -4.84
CA GLN A 159 -2.10 20.77 -4.85
C GLN A 159 -1.38 21.32 -6.06
N SER A 160 -0.16 20.85 -6.36
CA SER A 160 0.58 21.30 -7.54
C SER A 160 -0.15 21.00 -8.86
N ALA A 161 -0.85 19.87 -8.95
CA ALA A 161 -1.66 19.54 -10.12
C ALA A 161 -2.88 20.46 -10.25
N ARG A 162 -3.54 20.80 -9.14
CA ARG A 162 -4.69 21.71 -9.12
C ARG A 162 -4.29 23.15 -9.45
N GLU A 163 -3.16 23.61 -8.94
CA GLU A 163 -2.58 24.92 -9.29
C GLU A 163 -2.18 24.98 -10.76
N ALA A 164 -1.56 23.92 -11.30
CA ALA A 164 -1.26 23.82 -12.73
C ALA A 164 -2.53 23.85 -13.59
N TYR A 165 -3.58 23.11 -13.19
CA TYR A 165 -4.88 23.13 -13.88
C TYR A 165 -5.56 24.50 -13.80
N THR A 166 -5.49 25.18 -12.66
CA THR A 166 -6.07 26.52 -12.47
C THR A 166 -5.30 27.57 -13.28
N ALA A 167 -3.98 27.44 -13.40
CA ALA A 167 -3.15 28.28 -14.26
C ALA A 167 -3.47 28.08 -15.75
N MET A 168 -3.81 26.84 -16.17
CA MET A 168 -4.22 26.53 -17.53
C MET A 168 -5.66 26.97 -17.85
N GLY A 169 -6.58 26.88 -16.88
CA GLY A 169 -8.01 27.18 -17.03
C GLY A 169 -8.37 28.66 -17.25
N ARG A 170 -7.42 29.60 -17.21
CA ARG A 170 -7.66 31.00 -17.60
C ARG A 170 -7.74 31.24 -19.12
N ARG A 171 -7.44 30.23 -19.95
CA ARG A 171 -7.69 30.24 -21.39
C ARG A 171 -8.72 29.14 -21.66
N GLY A 172 -9.96 29.51 -21.94
CA GLY A 172 -11.11 28.58 -22.02
C GLY A 172 -11.05 27.59 -23.18
N GLY A 173 -10.09 26.67 -23.16
CA GLY A 173 -10.05 25.49 -24.00
C GLY A 173 -9.98 24.25 -23.12
N THR A 174 -10.70 23.20 -23.51
CA THR A 174 -10.51 21.85 -22.96
C THR A 174 -9.03 21.49 -23.06
N PRO A 175 -8.36 21.12 -21.95
CA PRO A 175 -6.94 20.79 -21.99
C PRO A 175 -6.76 19.46 -22.73
N GLU A 176 -6.51 19.53 -24.03
CA GLU A 176 -5.95 18.41 -24.75
C GLU A 176 -4.51 18.24 -24.27
N LEU A 177 -4.26 17.15 -23.52
CA LEU A 177 -2.92 16.76 -23.15
C LEU A 177 -2.08 16.60 -24.44
N PRO A 178 -0.86 17.17 -24.51
CA PRO A 178 -0.03 17.11 -25.70
C PRO A 178 0.16 15.66 -26.15
N GLU A 179 -0.02 15.41 -27.45
CA GLU A 179 0.23 14.10 -28.04
C GLU A 179 1.65 13.63 -27.72
N GLY A 180 1.78 12.39 -27.24
CA GLY A 180 3.05 11.80 -26.83
C GLY A 180 3.50 12.12 -25.39
N SER A 181 2.84 13.02 -24.65
CA SER A 181 3.22 13.32 -23.27
C SER A 181 3.08 12.10 -22.33
N PRO A 182 3.94 11.93 -21.32
CA PRO A 182 3.84 10.85 -20.34
C PRO A 182 2.46 10.80 -19.65
N ALA A 183 1.88 11.98 -19.39
CA ALA A 183 0.54 12.09 -18.81
C ALA A 183 -0.56 11.56 -19.75
N ARG A 184 -0.46 11.79 -21.07
CA ARG A 184 -1.38 11.22 -22.07
C ARG A 184 -1.23 9.70 -22.14
N GLN A 185 0.00 9.18 -22.07
CA GLN A 185 0.25 7.74 -22.10
C GLN A 185 -0.34 7.03 -20.88
N GLU A 186 -0.16 7.59 -19.67
CA GLU A 186 -0.76 7.06 -18.45
C GLU A 186 -2.30 7.15 -18.47
N TYR A 187 -2.85 8.24 -19.01
CA TYR A 187 -4.29 8.37 -19.21
C TYR A 187 -4.84 7.31 -20.18
N ASN A 188 -4.17 7.06 -21.30
CA ASN A 188 -4.59 6.03 -22.26
C ASN A 188 -4.54 4.62 -21.65
N LYS A 189 -3.47 4.28 -20.90
CA LYS A 189 -3.40 3.02 -20.16
C LYS A 189 -4.55 2.86 -19.17
N TYR A 190 -4.95 3.94 -18.50
CA TYR A 190 -6.09 3.94 -17.60
C TYR A 190 -7.41 3.69 -18.33
N ILE A 191 -7.64 4.34 -19.48
CA ILE A 191 -8.83 4.11 -20.31
C ILE A 191 -8.88 2.66 -20.83
N ASP A 192 -7.77 2.11 -21.31
CA ASP A 192 -7.69 0.72 -21.77
C ASP A 192 -8.01 -0.26 -20.63
N ARG A 193 -7.53 0.02 -19.42
CA ARG A 193 -7.84 -0.77 -18.22
C ARG A 193 -9.33 -0.73 -17.89
N LEU A 194 -9.97 0.44 -17.98
CA LEU A 194 -11.41 0.56 -17.78
C LEU A 194 -12.21 -0.21 -18.83
N GLN A 195 -11.78 -0.19 -20.09
CA GLN A 195 -12.42 -0.96 -21.16
C GLN A 195 -12.26 -2.47 -20.97
N GLY A 196 -11.07 -2.94 -20.56
CA GLY A 196 -10.84 -4.36 -20.21
C GLY A 196 -11.67 -4.81 -18.98
N LEU A 197 -11.87 -3.93 -18.01
CA LEU A 197 -12.73 -4.19 -16.85
C LEU A 197 -14.22 -4.30 -17.24
N LYS A 198 -14.69 -3.50 -18.19
CA LYS A 198 -16.04 -3.63 -18.76
C LYS A 198 -16.21 -4.92 -19.56
N ALA A 199 -15.20 -5.29 -20.36
CA ALA A 199 -15.23 -6.51 -21.17
C ALA A 199 -15.17 -7.80 -20.32
N SER A 200 -14.56 -7.75 -19.13
CA SER A 200 -14.45 -8.89 -18.22
C SER A 200 -15.66 -9.09 -17.30
N GLY A 201 -16.73 -8.29 -17.44
CA GLY A 201 -17.95 -8.42 -16.64
C GLY A 201 -17.78 -8.08 -15.16
N LYS A 202 -16.62 -7.54 -14.73
CA LYS A 202 -16.33 -7.21 -13.33
C LYS A 202 -16.90 -5.86 -12.88
N TYR A 203 -17.54 -5.14 -13.78
CA TYR A 203 -18.35 -3.96 -13.50
C TYR A 203 -19.63 -4.03 -14.32
N GLU A 204 -20.72 -4.50 -13.71
CA GLU A 204 -22.05 -4.13 -14.19
C GLU A 204 -22.24 -2.64 -13.87
N THR A 205 -22.31 -1.81 -14.91
CA THR A 205 -22.91 -0.50 -14.76
C THR A 205 -24.34 -0.72 -14.29
N ALA A 206 -24.68 -0.16 -13.13
CA ALA A 206 -26.06 0.02 -12.72
C ALA A 206 -26.76 0.88 -13.79
N SER A 207 -27.33 0.23 -14.80
CA SER A 207 -28.26 0.84 -15.75
C SER A 207 -29.62 0.89 -15.06
N GLY A 208 -29.85 1.99 -14.35
CA GLY A 208 -31.10 2.26 -13.64
C GLY A 208 -31.19 3.75 -13.34
N GLY A 209 -31.10 4.56 -14.39
CA GLY A 209 -31.21 6.01 -14.32
C GLY A 209 -31.40 6.53 -15.74
N GLU A 210 -32.63 6.48 -16.21
CA GLU A 210 -33.06 7.13 -17.45
C GLU A 210 -32.63 8.60 -17.44
N ALA A 211 -31.89 9.01 -18.47
CA ALA A 211 -31.62 10.41 -18.72
C ALA A 211 -32.94 11.12 -19.04
N PRO A 212 -33.22 12.30 -18.46
CA PRO A 212 -34.42 13.05 -18.81
C PRO A 212 -34.33 13.51 -20.27
N ASN A 213 -35.35 13.11 -21.02
CA ASN A 213 -35.58 13.48 -22.41
C ASN A 213 -35.74 15.00 -22.50
N SER A 214 -34.78 15.67 -23.15
CA SER A 214 -34.93 17.05 -23.59
C SER A 214 -35.86 17.08 -24.82
N ARG A 215 -37.15 17.33 -24.59
CA ARG A 215 -38.09 17.64 -25.67
C ARG A 215 -38.88 18.88 -25.27
N GLY A 216 -38.73 19.91 -26.10
CA GLY A 216 -39.24 21.24 -25.85
C GLY A 216 -40.75 21.30 -25.69
N HIS A 217 -41.17 22.18 -24.78
CA HIS A 217 -42.43 22.87 -24.85
C HIS A 217 -42.14 24.31 -24.42
N GLU A 218 -42.26 25.23 -25.39
CA GLU A 218 -42.66 26.61 -25.11
C GLU A 218 -44.01 26.56 -24.40
N GLU A 219 -44.13 27.27 -23.28
CA GLU A 219 -45.34 27.99 -22.88
C GLU A 219 -45.07 28.84 -21.62
N ASP A 220 -45.26 30.14 -21.80
CA ASP A 220 -45.79 31.15 -20.86
C ASP A 220 -45.19 31.27 -19.45
N ILE A 221 -44.30 32.27 -19.34
CA ILE A 221 -43.91 32.90 -18.07
C ILE A 221 -45.03 33.87 -17.68
N ASP A 222 -45.93 33.43 -16.78
CA ASP A 222 -46.78 34.34 -16.02
C ASP A 222 -46.17 34.63 -14.64
N GLN A 223 -46.43 35.85 -14.19
CA GLN A 223 -45.76 36.60 -13.14
C GLN A 223 -46.08 36.04 -11.75
N GLY A 224 -45.12 36.04 -10.81
CA GLY A 224 -45.42 35.64 -9.43
C GLY A 224 -44.30 35.74 -8.41
N ALA A 225 -44.16 36.94 -7.82
CA ALA A 225 -43.82 37.20 -6.43
C ALA A 225 -42.48 36.69 -5.84
N PHE A 226 -41.59 37.67 -5.65
CA PHE A 226 -40.50 37.67 -4.68
C PHE A 226 -41.01 37.45 -3.24
N GLY A 227 -40.32 36.60 -2.48
CA GLY A 227 -40.46 36.49 -1.03
C GLY A 227 -39.10 36.18 -0.40
N PHE A 228 -38.41 37.21 0.09
CA PHE A 228 -37.21 37.08 0.90
C PHE A 228 -37.60 36.56 2.29
N GLY A 229 -37.05 35.41 2.68
CA GLY A 229 -37.14 34.85 4.03
C GLY A 229 -35.90 35.23 4.83
N GLU A 230 -36.10 36.18 5.74
CA GLU A 230 -35.20 36.66 6.79
C GLU A 230 -34.82 35.52 7.74
N LEU A 231 -33.51 35.34 8.01
CA LEU A 231 -33.01 34.38 9.00
C LEU A 231 -32.66 35.14 10.28
N ASP A 232 -33.57 35.01 11.25
CA ASP A 232 -33.49 35.53 12.60
C ASP A 232 -32.33 34.86 13.37
N THR A 233 -31.40 35.66 13.89
CA THR A 233 -30.38 35.23 14.84
C THR A 233 -30.80 35.63 16.26
N GLY A 234 -31.24 34.67 17.05
CA GLY A 234 -31.32 34.75 18.51
C GLY A 234 -30.97 33.38 19.09
N ASN A 235 -30.37 33.22 20.26
CA ASN A 235 -30.11 34.12 21.35
C ASN A 235 -29.03 33.44 22.22
N ALA A 236 -28.03 34.19 22.67
CA ALA A 236 -27.08 33.74 23.67
C ALA A 236 -27.67 34.05 25.05
N GLY A 237 -27.86 33.01 25.88
CA GLY A 237 -28.23 33.15 27.27
C GLY A 237 -27.14 32.58 28.15
N ASP A 238 -26.37 33.46 28.76
CA ASP A 238 -25.63 33.23 29.99
C ASP A 238 -26.58 32.78 31.11
N LEU A 239 -26.15 31.79 31.92
CA LEU A 239 -26.14 31.77 33.39
C LEU A 239 -25.42 30.50 33.88
#